data_AF-A0A348B4Q9-F1
#
_entry.id   AF-A0A348B4Q9-F1
#
_cell.length_a   1.000
_cell.length_b   1.000
_cell.length_c   1.000
_cell.angle_alpha   90.00
_cell.angle_beta   90.00
_cell.angle_gamma   90.00
#
_symmetry.space_group_name_H-M   'P 1'
#
loop_
_entity.id
_entity.type
_entity.pdbx_description
1 polymer ?
#
loop_
_entity_poly.entity_id
_entity_poly.type
_entity_poly.pdbx_seq_one_letter_code
_entity_poly.pdbx_strand_id
1 'polypeptide(L)'
;MKGGETLALIGESGSGKSTLGLATLRLRRPTSGRIEFMGIDVTKAEKYKPRPLRRYMQVLLQDPYSSQDEDGRRGGRAVGGGRGE
;
A
#
# COMPACT_ATOMS: atom_id res chain seq x y z
N MET A 1 -13.25 9.72 8.79
CA MET A 1 -12.11 10.20 9.60
C MET A 1 -12.14 11.71 9.59
N LYS A 2 -11.92 12.36 10.74
CA LYS A 2 -11.80 13.81 10.78
C LYS A 2 -10.36 14.20 10.43
N GLY A 3 -10.18 15.39 9.87
CA GLY A 3 -8.84 15.93 9.65
C GLY A 3 -8.11 16.11 10.98
N GLY A 4 -6.82 15.76 11.03
CA GLY A 4 -5.99 15.89 12.24
C GLY A 4 -6.01 14.68 13.18
N GLU A 5 -6.77 13.64 12.88
CA GLU A 5 -6.76 12.39 13.64
C GLU A 5 -5.66 11.44 13.15
N THR A 6 -4.97 10.78 14.08
CA THR A 6 -4.04 9.68 13.78
C THR A 6 -4.81 8.36 13.87
N LEU A 7 -4.81 7.59 12.78
CA LEU A 7 -5.37 6.24 12.74
C LEU A 7 -4.26 5.22 12.56
N ALA A 8 -4.26 4.20 13.41
CA ALA A 8 -3.36 3.05 13.30
C ALA A 8 -4.14 1.80 12.84
N LEU A 9 -3.54 1.05 11.91
CA LEU A 9 -4.04 -0.25 11.46
C LEU A 9 -3.13 -1.35 11.99
N ILE A 10 -3.64 -2.18 12.91
CA ILE A 10 -2.88 -3.22 13.60
C ILE A 10 -3.41 -4.60 13.19
N GLY A 11 -2.52 -5.59 13.12
CA GLY A 11 -2.87 -6.98 12.87
C GLY A 11 -1.63 -7.83 12.58
N GLU A 12 -1.79 -9.14 12.55
CA GLU A 12 -0.71 -10.12 12.31
C GLU A 12 -0.04 -9.97 10.94
N SER A 13 1.18 -10.51 10.79
CA SER A 13 1.82 -10.59 9.47
C SER A 13 0.90 -11.29 8.47
N GLY A 14 0.81 -10.77 7.24
CA GLY A 14 -0.09 -11.33 6.22
C GLY A 14 -1.56 -10.90 6.32
N SER A 15 -2.00 -10.17 7.36
CA SER A 15 -3.39 -9.70 7.51
C SER A 15 -3.87 -8.69 6.44
N GLY A 16 -2.99 -8.29 5.51
CA GLY A 16 -3.34 -7.41 4.41
C GLY A 16 -3.11 -5.90 4.66
N LYS A 17 -2.46 -5.50 5.77
CA LYS A 17 -2.14 -4.09 6.06
C LYS A 17 -1.41 -3.39 4.91
N SER A 18 -0.33 -3.99 4.42
CA SER A 18 0.45 -3.43 3.30
C SER A 18 -0.36 -3.43 2.00
N THR A 19 -1.18 -4.46 1.78
CA THR A 19 -2.12 -4.51 0.64
C THR A 19 -3.10 -3.33 0.68
N LEU A 20 -3.68 -3.04 1.84
CA LEU A 20 -4.61 -1.93 2.02
C LEU A 20 -3.91 -0.58 1.83
N GLY A 21 -2.73 -0.38 2.43
CA GLY A 21 -1.94 0.83 2.24
C GLY A 21 -1.61 1.10 0.77
N LEU A 22 -1.12 0.09 0.05
CA LEU A 22 -0.83 0.18 -1.38
C LEU A 22 -2.09 0.44 -2.23
N ALA A 23 -3.23 -0.15 -1.87
CA ALA A 23 -4.50 0.09 -2.55
C ALA A 23 -4.99 1.54 -2.37
N THR A 24 -4.89 2.08 -1.15
CA THR A 24 -5.21 3.48 -0.84
C THR A 24 -4.34 4.45 -1.63
N LEU A 25 -3.05 4.12 -1.81
CA LEU A 25 -2.09 4.90 -2.60
C LEU A 25 -2.24 4.72 -4.11
N ARG A 26 -3.22 3.91 -4.54
CA ARG A 26 -3.44 3.53 -5.95
C ARG A 26 -2.22 2.87 -6.58
N LEU A 27 -1.37 2.24 -5.77
CA LEU A 27 -0.24 1.42 -6.21
C LEU A 27 -0.66 -0.03 -6.45
N ARG A 28 -1.83 -0.43 -5.96
CA ARG A 28 -2.46 -1.72 -6.24
C ARG A 28 -3.95 -1.54 -6.50
N ARG A 29 -4.50 -2.19 -7.52
CA ARG A 29 -5.94 -2.17 -7.79
C ARG A 29 -6.65 -3.12 -6.81
N PRO A 30 -7.69 -2.67 -6.07
CA PRO A 30 -8.50 -3.57 -5.27
C PRO A 30 -9.35 -4.48 -6.18
N THR A 31 -9.55 -5.73 -5.78
CA THR A 31 -10.37 -6.71 -6.51
C THR A 31 -11.84 -6.31 -6.55
N SER A 32 -12.34 -5.73 -5.46
CA SER A 32 -13.71 -5.26 -5.30
C SER A 32 -13.78 -4.15 -4.24
N GLY A 33 -14.94 -3.53 -4.08
CA GLY A 33 -15.15 -2.47 -3.09
C GLY A 33 -14.83 -1.07 -3.63
N ARG A 34 -14.81 -0.10 -2.71
CA ARG A 34 -14.61 1.33 -3.00
C ARG A 34 -13.69 1.95 -1.95
N ILE A 35 -12.72 2.72 -2.39
CA ILE A 35 -11.84 3.56 -1.55
C ILE A 35 -12.18 5.01 -1.86
N GLU A 36 -12.57 5.75 -0.83
CA GLU A 36 -12.87 7.18 -0.91
C GLU A 36 -11.84 7.97 -0.11
N PHE A 37 -11.27 8.99 -0.73
CA PHE A 37 -10.34 9.92 -0.08
C PHE A 37 -10.77 11.35 -0.36
N MET A 38 -11.07 12.12 0.70
CA MET A 38 -11.57 13.50 0.60
C MET A 38 -12.79 13.64 -0.34
N GLY A 39 -13.74 12.71 -0.28
CA GLY A 39 -14.93 12.71 -1.16
C GLY A 39 -14.70 12.18 -2.57
N ILE A 40 -13.45 11.82 -2.92
CA ILE A 40 -13.08 11.36 -4.25
C ILE A 40 -12.89 9.83 -4.24
N ASP A 41 -13.57 9.15 -5.16
CA ASP A 41 -13.36 7.73 -5.39
C ASP A 41 -11.99 7.49 -6.05
N VAL A 42 -11.09 6.81 -5.35
CA VAL A 42 -9.73 6.51 -5.82
C VAL A 42 -9.56 5.07 -6.32
N THR A 43 -10.62 4.27 -6.29
CA THR A 43 -10.61 2.82 -6.56
C THR A 43 -10.19 2.47 -7.98
N LYS A 44 -10.66 3.24 -8.97
CA LYS A 44 -10.43 2.96 -10.40
C LYS A 44 -9.23 3.78 -10.89
N ALA A 45 -8.22 3.11 -11.42
CA ALA A 45 -6.94 3.71 -11.80
C ALA A 45 -7.01 4.63 -13.04
N GLU A 46 -8.13 4.67 -13.77
CA GLU A 46 -8.08 4.92 -15.21
C GLU A 46 -8.54 6.31 -15.68
N LYS A 47 -9.11 7.17 -14.82
CA LYS A 47 -9.77 8.42 -15.31
C LYS A 47 -9.36 9.74 -14.69
N TYR A 48 -8.54 9.76 -13.63
CA TYR A 48 -8.19 11.00 -12.94
C TYR A 48 -6.68 11.21 -12.91
N LYS A 49 -6.21 12.33 -13.50
CA LYS A 49 -4.83 12.81 -13.39
C LYS A 49 -4.39 12.71 -11.92
N PRO A 50 -3.48 11.80 -11.52
CA PRO A 50 -3.22 11.48 -10.10
C PRO A 50 -2.41 12.54 -9.35
N ARG A 51 -1.95 13.61 -10.03
CA ARG A 51 -1.08 14.64 -9.48
C ARG A 51 -1.71 15.47 -8.34
N PRO A 52 -3.02 15.81 -8.33
CA PRO A 52 -3.61 16.59 -7.24
C PRO A 52 -3.76 15.83 -5.93
N LEU A 53 -3.87 14.50 -5.94
CA LEU A 53 -4.17 13.72 -4.73
C LEU A 53 -2.91 13.24 -3.99
N ARG A 54 -1.87 12.82 -4.73
CA ARG A 54 -0.61 12.36 -4.13
C ARG A 54 0.08 13.44 -3.28
N ARG A 55 -0.16 14.73 -3.55
CA ARG A 55 0.38 15.82 -2.72
C ARG A 55 -0.14 15.80 -1.27
N TYR A 56 -1.27 15.12 -1.04
CA TYR A 56 -1.89 14.97 0.29
C TYR A 56 -1.59 13.62 0.92
N MET A 57 -0.77 12.78 0.27
CA MET A 57 -0.44 11.43 0.72
C MET A 57 1.08 11.28 0.77
N GLN A 58 1.63 11.22 1.98
CA GLN A 58 3.03 10.84 2.20
C GLN A 58 3.11 9.40 2.69
N VAL A 59 4.12 8.69 2.21
CA VAL A 59 4.32 7.26 2.50
C VAL A 59 5.70 7.09 3.09
N LEU A 60 5.76 6.44 4.24
CA LEU A 60 6.98 5.89 4.80
C LEU A 60 6.87 4.37 4.66
N LEU A 61 7.80 3.77 3.91
CA LEU A 61 7.86 2.33 3.74
C LEU A 61 8.40 1.69 5.02
N GLN A 62 7.92 0.48 5.35
CA GLN A 62 8.36 -0.25 6.54
C GLN A 62 9.85 -0.58 6.51
N ASP A 63 10.42 -0.78 5.32
CA ASP A 63 11.84 -0.98 5.10
C ASP A 63 12.29 -0.06 3.95
N PRO A 64 12.94 1.08 4.23
CA PRO A 64 13.39 2.01 3.21
C PRO A 64 14.57 1.49 2.38
N TYR A 65 15.20 0.37 2.76
CA TYR A 65 16.35 -0.24 2.07
C TYR A 65 15.98 -1.44 1.20
N SER A 66 14.79 -2.02 1.40
CA SER A 66 14.29 -3.16 0.62
C SER A 66 14.18 -2.94 -0.90
N SER A 67 14.35 -1.71 -1.40
CA SER A 67 14.37 -1.36 -2.83
C SER A 67 15.75 -0.92 -3.36
N GLN A 68 16.83 -1.09 -2.59
CA GLN A 68 18.19 -0.91 -3.10
C GLN A 68 18.60 -2.22 -3.78
N ASP A 69 18.48 -2.27 -5.11
CA ASP A 69 19.16 -3.28 -5.92
C ASP A 69 20.67 -2.98 -5.86
N GLU A 70 21.38 -3.51 -4.87
CA GLU A 70 22.83 -3.71 -4.99
C GLU A 70 23.07 -4.97 -5.84
N ASP A 71 23.69 -4.75 -7.00
CA ASP A 71 24.35 -5.75 -7.85
C ASP A 71 23.52 -6.92 -8.38
N GLY A 72 22.91 -6.70 -9.55
CA GLY A 72 23.24 -7.47 -10.77
C GLY A 72 23.12 -9.00 -10.81
N ARG A 73 22.58 -9.70 -9.80
CA ARG A 73 22.39 -11.15 -9.83
C ARG A 73 20.98 -11.57 -9.41
N ARG A 74 20.22 -11.98 -10.44
CA ARG A 74 18.93 -12.67 -10.36
C ARG A 74 19.05 -13.93 -9.46
N GLY A 75 18.17 -14.07 -8.48
CA GLY A 75 18.03 -15.30 -7.68
C GLY A 75 16.97 -15.16 -6.59
N GLY A 76 15.79 -15.74 -6.81
CA GLY A 76 14.59 -15.43 -6.02
C GLY A 76 14.54 -16.00 -4.60
N ARG A 77 13.64 -15.43 -3.79
CA ARG A 77 12.77 -16.19 -2.88
C ARG A 77 11.55 -15.36 -2.50
N ALA A 78 10.40 -15.71 -3.03
CA ALA A 78 9.14 -15.42 -2.37
C ALA A 78 9.10 -16.30 -1.12
N VAL A 79 9.20 -15.71 0.07
CA VAL A 79 8.99 -16.45 1.32
C VAL A 79 7.49 -16.58 1.52
N GLY A 80 6.96 -17.72 1.08
CA GLY A 80 5.68 -18.25 1.50
C GLY A 80 5.89 -19.52 2.33
N GLY A 81 5.29 -19.55 3.53
CA GLY A 81 4.77 -20.76 4.17
C GLY A 81 5.68 -21.59 5.10
N GLY A 82 5.18 -21.82 6.31
CA GLY A 82 5.57 -22.87 7.29
C GLY A 82 5.13 -22.43 8.69
N ARG A 83 3.98 -22.85 9.26
CA ARG A 83 3.64 -24.14 9.93
C ARG A 83 4.61 -24.55 11.06
N GLY A 84 4.03 -24.70 12.26
CA GLY A 84 4.59 -25.35 13.47
C GLY A 84 5.53 -24.42 14.21
N GLU A 85 5.32 -24.07 15.49
CA GLU A 85 4.80 -24.87 16.61
C GLU A 85 3.62 -24.21 17.34
#